data_AF-A0A1F6RB19-F1
#
_entry.id   AF-A0A1F6RB19-F1
#
_cell.length_a   1.000
_cell.length_b   1.000
_cell.length_c   1.000
_cell.angle_alpha   90.00
_cell.angle_beta   90.00
_cell.angle_gamma   90.00
#
_symmetry.space_group_name_H-M   'P 1'
#
loop_
_entity.id
_entity.type
_entity.pdbx_description
1 polymer ?
#
loop_
_entity_poly.entity_id
_entity_poly.type
_entity_poly.pdbx_seq_one_letter_code
_entity_poly.pdbx_strand_id
1 'polypeptide(L)'
;MKDLNIVLIYAESGKILSFNITTEKFQDNKIDSQEGMKISRMGTYLTYLYLLDSQNNKIYRYPRAEGGFGNKVDWLKEDIDLKNVSGMAIDENIYLADGGKIIKLFRGKKQEFNPEQSATPIRFNKIFTNTDTDNIYILDNPNGRVIKFGKNGEIISQYYNDKLKSALEFAVDEKNNKAYFTTSSELDAIEL
;
A
#
# COMPACT_ATOMS: atom_id res chain seq x y z
N MET A 1 -8.85 -2.78 -8.86
CA MET A 1 -9.39 -3.70 -7.82
C MET A 1 -10.33 -4.79 -8.38
N LYS A 2 -10.20 -5.18 -9.67
CA LYS A 2 -11.07 -6.21 -10.31
C LYS A 2 -10.42 -7.57 -10.53
N ASP A 3 -9.10 -7.70 -10.34
CA ASP A 3 -8.39 -8.88 -10.86
C ASP A 3 -8.69 -10.17 -10.10
N LEU A 4 -9.18 -10.10 -8.85
CA LEU A 4 -9.48 -11.28 -8.03
C LEU A 4 -10.88 -11.28 -7.39
N ASN A 5 -11.62 -10.16 -7.34
CA ASN A 5 -12.90 -10.01 -6.62
C ASN A 5 -12.88 -10.62 -5.19
N ILE A 6 -11.74 -10.49 -4.50
CA ILE A 6 -11.56 -10.96 -3.13
C ILE A 6 -11.13 -9.80 -2.23
N VAL A 7 -11.56 -9.84 -0.98
CA VAL A 7 -10.98 -9.09 0.12
C VAL A 7 -9.96 -9.98 0.81
N LEU A 8 -8.75 -9.48 1.05
CA LEU A 8 -7.75 -10.17 1.84
C LEU A 8 -7.74 -9.62 3.27
N ILE A 9 -7.73 -10.51 4.25
CA ILE A 9 -7.79 -10.18 5.67
C ILE A 9 -6.58 -10.81 6.34
N TYR A 10 -5.73 -10.00 6.97
CA TYR A 10 -4.65 -10.47 7.82
C TYR A 10 -5.14 -10.51 9.27
N ALA A 11 -5.26 -11.71 9.83
CA ALA A 11 -5.74 -11.92 11.20
C ALA A 11 -4.59 -11.81 12.20
N GLU A 12 -4.91 -11.48 13.46
CA GLU A 12 -3.93 -11.42 14.56
C GLU A 12 -3.18 -12.74 14.78
N SER A 13 -3.81 -13.87 14.43
CA SER A 13 -3.18 -15.19 14.43
C SER A 13 -2.05 -15.36 13.40
N GLY A 14 -1.79 -14.35 12.56
CA GLY A 14 -0.84 -14.41 11.47
C GLY A 14 -1.36 -15.12 10.20
N LYS A 15 -2.64 -15.52 10.19
CA LYS A 15 -3.30 -16.12 9.03
C LYS A 15 -3.76 -15.05 8.04
N ILE A 16 -3.79 -15.41 6.75
CA ILE A 16 -4.41 -14.60 5.71
C ILE A 16 -5.65 -15.31 5.18
N LEU A 17 -6.80 -14.67 5.34
CA LEU A 17 -8.08 -15.13 4.82
C LEU A 17 -8.41 -14.37 3.54
N SER A 18 -9.10 -15.03 2.61
CA SER A 18 -9.75 -14.37 1.48
C SER A 18 -11.25 -14.51 1.61
N PHE A 19 -11.96 -13.40 1.47
CA PHE A 19 -13.40 -13.38 1.31
C PHE A 19 -13.72 -13.11 -0.16
N ASN A 20 -14.34 -14.07 -0.83
CA ASN A 20 -14.77 -13.88 -2.22
C ASN A 20 -16.09 -13.10 -2.24
N ILE A 21 -16.07 -11.92 -2.85
CA ILE A 21 -17.22 -11.00 -2.84
C ILE A 21 -18.38 -11.55 -3.68
N THR A 22 -18.08 -12.37 -4.71
CA THR A 22 -19.10 -12.94 -5.60
C THR A 22 -19.80 -14.16 -4.98
N THR A 23 -19.05 -15.03 -4.32
CA THR A 23 -19.61 -16.26 -3.73
C THR A 23 -19.94 -16.12 -2.25
N GLU A 24 -19.54 -15.00 -1.63
CA GLU A 24 -19.70 -14.68 -0.21
C GLU A 24 -19.04 -15.73 0.72
N LYS A 25 -17.98 -16.39 0.24
CA LYS A 25 -17.29 -17.45 0.98
C LYS A 25 -15.94 -16.99 1.49
N PHE A 26 -15.67 -17.34 2.74
CA PHE A 26 -14.32 -17.31 3.30
C PHE A 26 -13.50 -18.50 2.83
N GLN A 27 -12.22 -18.26 2.66
CA GLN A 27 -11.24 -19.26 2.30
C GLN A 27 -9.93 -18.95 3.02
N ASP A 28 -9.40 -19.95 3.72
CA ASP A 28 -8.07 -19.89 4.29
C ASP A 28 -7.04 -19.90 3.17
N ASN A 29 -6.18 -18.89 3.09
CA ASN A 29 -4.99 -18.98 2.26
C ASN A 29 -3.93 -19.69 3.09
N LYS A 30 -3.44 -20.83 2.59
CA LYS A 30 -2.30 -21.55 3.16
C LYS A 30 -1.01 -20.77 2.90
N ILE A 31 -0.90 -19.62 3.54
CA ILE A 31 0.31 -18.81 3.56
C ILE A 31 1.04 -19.19 4.82
N ASP A 32 2.16 -19.88 4.63
CA ASP A 32 3.04 -20.32 5.70
C ASP A 32 3.70 -19.07 6.31
N SER A 33 3.03 -18.45 7.28
CA SER A 33 3.61 -17.40 8.10
C SER A 33 4.57 -18.06 9.07
N GLN A 34 5.79 -18.28 8.59
CA GLN A 34 6.83 -18.91 9.39
C GLN A 34 7.16 -18.05 10.61
N GLU A 35 7.60 -18.73 11.67
CA GLU A 35 8.02 -18.12 12.92
C GLU A 35 9.01 -16.98 12.65
N GLY A 36 8.69 -15.76 13.09
CA GLY A 36 9.50 -14.56 12.91
C GLY A 36 9.10 -13.63 11.76
N MET A 37 8.16 -14.01 10.88
CA MET A 37 7.60 -13.08 9.88
C MET A 37 6.69 -12.04 10.53
N LYS A 38 6.95 -10.75 10.29
CA LYS A 38 6.12 -9.63 10.77
C LYS A 38 5.57 -8.83 9.61
N ILE A 39 4.39 -9.24 9.12
CA ILE A 39 3.76 -8.59 7.97
C ILE A 39 3.25 -7.21 8.38
N SER A 40 3.84 -6.16 7.81
CA SER A 40 3.44 -4.78 8.06
C SER A 40 2.48 -4.25 6.99
N ARG A 41 2.61 -4.66 5.72
CA ARG A 41 1.69 -4.26 4.65
C ARG A 41 1.41 -5.41 3.70
N MET A 42 0.28 -5.33 3.01
CA MET A 42 -0.19 -6.30 2.04
C MET A 42 -0.79 -5.58 0.85
N GLY A 43 -0.60 -6.13 -0.35
CA GLY A 43 -1.22 -5.62 -1.57
C GLY A 43 -1.24 -6.69 -2.65
N THR A 44 -1.96 -6.42 -3.74
CA THR A 44 -2.04 -7.33 -4.88
C THR A 44 -1.71 -6.60 -6.17
N TYR A 45 -1.19 -7.34 -7.14
CA TYR A 45 -1.07 -6.87 -8.52
C TYR A 45 -1.17 -8.06 -9.48
N LEU A 46 -2.04 -7.93 -10.48
CA LEU A 46 -2.50 -9.05 -11.29
C LEU A 46 -3.00 -10.17 -10.37
N THR A 47 -2.47 -11.37 -10.53
CA THR A 47 -2.83 -12.55 -9.74
C THR A 47 -1.92 -12.76 -8.52
N TYR A 48 -0.96 -11.86 -8.27
CA TYR A 48 0.01 -12.00 -7.19
C TYR A 48 -0.42 -11.27 -5.92
N LEU A 49 -0.12 -11.88 -4.78
CA LEU A 49 -0.15 -11.25 -3.47
C LEU A 49 1.27 -10.87 -3.05
N TYR A 50 1.43 -9.66 -2.52
CA TYR A 50 2.66 -9.12 -1.98
C TYR A 50 2.52 -8.86 -0.50
N LEU A 51 3.46 -9.37 0.29
CA LEU A 51 3.54 -9.14 1.73
C LEU A 51 4.85 -8.44 2.05
N LEU A 52 4.77 -7.29 2.72
CA LEU A 52 5.91 -6.56 3.23
C LEU A 52 6.22 -7.04 4.65
N ASP A 53 7.44 -7.51 4.85
CA ASP A 53 8.03 -7.79 6.15
C ASP A 53 9.16 -6.78 6.40
N SER A 54 8.76 -5.64 6.95
CA SER A 54 9.66 -4.50 7.18
C SER A 54 10.78 -4.80 8.18
N GLN A 55 10.54 -5.67 9.15
CA GLN A 55 11.53 -6.00 10.19
C GLN A 55 12.66 -6.86 9.65
N ASN A 56 12.35 -7.72 8.67
CA ASN A 56 13.34 -8.58 8.02
C ASN A 56 13.84 -8.03 6.67
N ASN A 57 13.43 -6.81 6.28
CA ASN A 57 13.77 -6.21 4.98
C ASN A 57 13.38 -7.09 3.78
N LYS A 58 12.18 -7.71 3.84
CA LYS A 58 11.68 -8.60 2.78
C LYS A 58 10.38 -8.10 2.18
N ILE A 59 10.24 -8.31 0.88
CA ILE A 59 8.96 -8.34 0.20
C ILE A 59 8.81 -9.73 -0.38
N TYR A 60 7.77 -10.44 0.07
CA TYR A 60 7.43 -11.76 -0.43
C TYR A 60 6.34 -11.64 -1.48
N ARG A 61 6.51 -12.33 -2.62
CA ARG A 61 5.48 -12.45 -3.65
C ARG A 61 4.94 -13.87 -3.66
N TYR A 62 3.62 -13.99 -3.67
CA TYR A 62 2.89 -15.24 -3.69
C TYR A 62 2.11 -15.36 -5.01
N PRO A 63 2.43 -16.34 -5.87
CA PRO A 63 1.65 -16.61 -7.08
C PRO A 63 0.28 -17.17 -6.72
N ARG A 64 -0.73 -16.89 -7.56
CA ARG A 64 -2.02 -17.58 -7.47
C ARG A 64 -1.82 -19.08 -7.66
N ALA A 65 -2.52 -19.87 -6.86
CA ALA A 65 -2.58 -21.31 -7.00
C ALA A 65 -4.03 -21.79 -6.81
N GLU A 66 -4.29 -23.05 -7.13
CA GLU A 66 -5.54 -23.69 -6.76
C GLU A 66 -5.72 -23.61 -5.24
N GLY A 67 -6.91 -23.18 -4.79
CA GLY A 67 -7.15 -23.02 -3.37
C GLY A 67 -6.45 -21.82 -2.72
N GLY A 68 -5.98 -20.82 -3.49
CA GLY A 68 -5.56 -19.52 -2.95
C GLY A 68 -4.24 -19.03 -3.53
N PHE A 69 -3.17 -19.12 -2.75
CA PHE A 69 -1.83 -18.71 -3.13
C PHE A 69 -0.82 -19.84 -2.90
N GLY A 70 0.18 -19.93 -3.78
CA GLY A 70 1.26 -20.91 -3.70
C GLY A 70 2.40 -20.47 -2.78
N ASN A 71 3.57 -21.11 -2.94
CA ASN A 71 4.75 -20.81 -2.13
C ASN A 71 5.28 -19.39 -2.34
N LYS A 72 5.81 -18.79 -1.27
CA LYS A 72 6.44 -17.47 -1.31
C LYS A 72 7.71 -17.47 -2.16
N VAL A 73 7.96 -16.35 -2.82
CA VAL A 73 9.21 -16.04 -3.49
C VAL A 73 9.74 -14.73 -2.95
N ASP A 74 11.03 -14.67 -2.60
CA ASP A 74 11.72 -13.41 -2.29
C ASP A 74 11.68 -12.51 -3.54
N TRP A 75 10.99 -11.39 -3.43
CA TRP A 75 10.73 -10.53 -4.60
C TRP A 75 11.83 -9.50 -4.84
N LEU A 76 12.45 -9.01 -3.76
CA LEU A 76 13.57 -8.08 -3.84
C LEU A 76 14.80 -8.77 -4.43
N LYS A 77 15.53 -8.04 -5.28
CA LYS A 77 16.76 -8.50 -5.94
C LYS A 77 18.01 -7.76 -5.47
N GLU A 78 17.84 -6.91 -4.47
CA GLU A 78 18.86 -6.07 -3.87
C GLU A 78 18.50 -5.83 -2.41
N ASP A 79 19.51 -5.50 -1.59
CA ASP A 79 19.32 -5.20 -0.18
C ASP A 79 18.79 -3.78 -0.02
N ILE A 80 17.56 -3.67 0.50
CA ILE A 80 16.88 -2.40 0.74
C ILE A 80 16.48 -2.35 2.20
N ASP A 81 16.80 -1.25 2.89
CA ASP A 81 16.32 -1.01 4.24
C ASP A 81 14.84 -0.62 4.21
N LEU A 82 13.99 -1.45 4.82
CA LEU A 82 12.54 -1.29 4.87
C LEU A 82 12.03 -1.02 6.29
N LYS A 83 12.91 -0.88 7.28
CA LYS A 83 12.54 -0.82 8.71
C LYS A 83 11.55 0.31 9.04
N ASN A 84 11.66 1.44 8.34
CA ASN A 84 10.82 2.62 8.56
C ASN A 84 9.61 2.70 7.62
N VAL A 85 9.40 1.69 6.76
CA VAL A 85 8.31 1.73 5.78
C VAL A 85 6.95 1.66 6.49
N SER A 86 6.17 2.73 6.33
CA SER A 86 4.84 2.91 6.90
C SER A 86 3.73 2.84 5.85
N GLY A 87 4.03 2.85 4.55
CA GLY A 87 3.02 2.72 3.48
C GLY A 87 3.52 1.83 2.35
N MET A 88 2.60 1.10 1.72
CA MET A 88 2.88 0.34 0.50
C MET A 88 1.69 0.47 -0.44
N ALA A 89 1.96 0.82 -1.70
CA ALA A 89 0.99 0.84 -2.78
C ALA A 89 1.55 0.12 -4.00
N ILE A 90 0.68 -0.52 -4.77
CA ILE A 90 1.10 -1.41 -5.86
C ILE A 90 0.24 -1.15 -7.10
N ASP A 91 0.91 -0.79 -8.18
CA ASP A 91 0.43 -0.92 -9.55
C ASP A 91 1.35 -1.92 -10.27
N GLU A 92 1.97 -1.56 -11.40
CA GLU A 92 3.10 -2.32 -11.96
C GLU A 92 4.40 -2.22 -11.13
N ASN A 93 4.54 -1.14 -10.35
CA ASN A 93 5.61 -0.85 -9.43
C ASN A 93 5.11 -1.05 -8.00
N ILE A 94 6.04 -1.32 -7.07
CA ILE A 94 5.78 -1.19 -5.64
C ILE A 94 6.34 0.16 -5.20
N TYR A 95 5.48 0.99 -4.61
CA TYR A 95 5.88 2.25 -3.98
C TYR A 95 5.79 2.10 -2.47
N LEU A 96 6.85 2.50 -1.78
CA LEU A 96 6.94 2.44 -0.32
C LEU A 96 7.13 3.83 0.24
N ALA A 97 6.34 4.18 1.24
CA ALA A 97 6.48 5.42 1.99
C ALA A 97 7.20 5.12 3.31
N ASP A 98 8.27 5.84 3.63
CA ASP A 98 9.06 5.65 4.86
C ASP A 98 9.07 6.86 5.81
N GLY A 99 8.19 7.84 5.55
CA GLY A 99 8.11 9.11 6.26
C GLY A 99 9.01 10.23 5.71
N GLY A 100 10.14 9.88 5.08
CA GLY A 100 11.10 10.85 4.54
C GLY A 100 11.17 10.88 3.01
N LYS A 101 10.88 9.77 2.35
CA LYS A 101 10.95 9.61 0.89
C LYS A 101 9.95 8.55 0.40
N ILE A 102 9.90 8.40 -0.92
CA ILE A 102 9.25 7.29 -1.61
C ILE A 102 10.33 6.39 -2.18
N ILE A 103 10.27 5.10 -1.89
CA ILE A 103 11.09 4.08 -2.55
C ILE A 103 10.23 3.46 -3.65
N LYS A 104 10.61 3.67 -4.92
CA LYS A 104 9.97 3.06 -6.09
C LYS A 104 10.73 1.80 -6.49
N LEU A 105 10.02 0.69 -6.64
CA LEU A 105 10.56 -0.62 -7.00
C LEU A 105 9.89 -1.15 -8.26
N PHE A 106 10.71 -1.58 -9.23
CA PHE A 106 10.23 -2.26 -10.43
C PHE A 106 10.91 -3.62 -10.54
N ARG A 107 10.10 -4.69 -10.64
CA ARG A 107 10.57 -6.08 -10.78
C ARG A 107 11.66 -6.47 -9.74
N GLY A 108 11.52 -5.99 -8.51
CA GLY A 108 12.40 -6.28 -7.38
C GLY A 108 13.63 -5.37 -7.25
N LYS A 109 13.78 -4.33 -8.08
CA LYS A 109 14.92 -3.41 -8.05
C LYS A 109 14.48 -1.96 -7.85
N LYS A 110 15.24 -1.17 -7.10
CA LYS A 110 15.00 0.26 -6.93
C LYS A 110 15.15 1.01 -8.23
N GLN A 111 14.24 1.95 -8.42
CA GLN A 111 14.22 2.88 -9.55
C GLN A 111 14.51 4.30 -9.04
N GLU A 112 15.06 5.14 -9.91
CA GLU A 112 15.13 6.57 -9.62
C GLU A 112 13.71 7.14 -9.59
N PHE A 113 13.39 7.85 -8.51
CA PHE A 113 12.13 8.53 -8.34
C PHE A 113 12.31 9.66 -7.33
N ASN A 114 12.16 10.89 -7.80
CA ASN A 114 12.39 12.10 -7.03
C ASN A 114 11.13 12.96 -7.10
N PRO A 115 10.15 12.75 -6.21
CA PRO A 115 8.95 13.56 -6.19
C PRO A 115 9.30 15.02 -5.90
N GLU A 116 8.60 15.93 -6.59
CA GLU A 116 8.67 17.36 -6.39
C GLU A 116 8.42 17.70 -4.92
N GLN A 117 9.12 18.72 -4.44
CA GLN A 117 9.02 19.18 -3.06
C GLN A 117 8.12 20.41 -3.01
N SER A 118 7.43 20.60 -1.88
CA SER A 118 6.67 21.82 -1.61
C SER A 118 7.41 22.71 -0.61
N ALA A 119 7.01 23.99 -0.51
CA ALA A 119 7.59 24.92 0.48
C ALA A 119 7.52 24.37 1.91
N THR A 120 6.43 23.68 2.26
CA THR A 120 6.31 22.90 3.49
C THR A 120 6.86 21.48 3.26
N PRO A 121 7.88 21.03 4.00
CA PRO A 121 8.43 19.69 3.82
C PRO A 121 7.36 18.60 3.92
N ILE A 122 7.38 17.68 2.97
CA ILE A 122 6.38 16.62 2.85
C ILE A 122 6.77 15.45 3.75
N ARG A 123 5.81 14.95 4.55
CA ARG A 123 5.96 13.67 5.25
C ARG A 123 5.22 12.58 4.49
N PHE A 124 5.94 11.55 4.08
CA PHE A 124 5.40 10.44 3.32
C PHE A 124 4.88 9.36 4.28
N ASN A 125 3.79 9.63 5.01
CA ASN A 125 3.31 8.72 6.06
C ASN A 125 2.58 7.50 5.48
N LYS A 126 1.69 7.72 4.52
CA LYS A 126 1.02 6.66 3.77
C LYS A 126 1.05 7.00 2.29
N ILE A 127 0.92 5.97 1.47
CA ILE A 127 0.89 6.07 0.02
C ILE A 127 -0.25 5.24 -0.53
N PHE A 128 -0.92 5.76 -1.54
CA PHE A 128 -1.98 5.06 -2.25
C PHE A 128 -1.81 5.24 -3.76
N THR A 129 -1.90 4.13 -4.45
CA THR A 129 -2.04 4.04 -5.91
C THR A 129 -2.44 2.60 -6.24
N ASN A 130 -3.06 2.39 -7.38
CA ASN A 130 -3.36 1.06 -7.92
C ASN A 130 -3.45 1.11 -9.46
N THR A 131 -3.78 -0.02 -10.08
CA THR A 131 -3.91 -0.17 -11.54
C THR A 131 -5.02 0.68 -12.18
N ASP A 132 -5.97 1.14 -11.37
CA ASP A 132 -7.12 1.93 -11.80
C ASP A 132 -6.92 3.44 -11.49
N THR A 133 -5.73 3.84 -11.03
CA THR A 133 -5.39 5.23 -10.73
C THR A 133 -4.24 5.73 -11.58
N ASP A 134 -4.41 6.93 -12.13
CA ASP A 134 -3.42 7.66 -12.92
C ASP A 134 -2.39 8.38 -12.04
N ASN A 135 -2.67 8.58 -10.75
CA ASN A 135 -1.83 9.37 -9.84
C ASN A 135 -1.34 8.58 -8.62
N ILE A 136 -0.36 9.14 -7.91
CA ILE A 136 0.12 8.67 -6.61
C ILE A 136 -0.39 9.66 -5.55
N TYR A 137 -0.97 9.13 -4.50
CA TYR A 137 -1.46 9.93 -3.39
C TYR A 137 -0.62 9.69 -2.14
N ILE A 138 -0.28 10.77 -1.44
CA ILE A 138 0.47 10.74 -0.19
C ILE A 138 -0.38 11.35 0.91
N LEU A 139 -0.50 10.62 2.02
CA LEU A 139 -0.98 11.19 3.27
C LEU A 139 0.21 11.81 4.00
N ASP A 140 0.14 13.12 4.22
CA ASP A 140 1.09 13.92 4.97
C ASP A 140 0.39 14.36 6.27
N ASN A 141 0.33 13.41 7.21
CA ASN A 141 -0.44 13.56 8.44
C ASN A 141 -0.01 14.80 9.25
N PRO A 142 1.28 15.04 9.54
CA PRO A 142 1.69 16.17 10.38
C PRO A 142 1.24 17.53 9.82
N ASN A 143 1.14 17.64 8.49
CA ASN A 143 0.68 18.84 7.80
C ASN A 143 -0.84 18.84 7.50
N GLY A 144 -1.57 17.79 7.88
CA GLY A 144 -3.02 17.68 7.68
C GLY A 144 -3.43 17.74 6.21
N ARG A 145 -2.70 17.06 5.32
CA ARG A 145 -2.98 17.12 3.88
C ARG A 145 -2.81 15.78 3.15
N VAL A 146 -3.54 15.65 2.04
CA VAL A 146 -3.28 14.66 0.99
C VAL A 146 -2.62 15.38 -0.18
N ILE A 147 -1.54 14.80 -0.71
CA ILE A 147 -0.84 15.34 -1.88
C ILE A 147 -1.06 14.38 -3.04
N LYS A 148 -1.49 14.92 -4.18
CA LYS A 148 -1.63 14.19 -5.43
C LYS A 148 -0.41 14.48 -6.30
N PHE A 149 0.34 13.43 -6.59
CA PHE A 149 1.48 13.45 -7.49
C PHE A 149 1.14 12.77 -8.81
N GLY A 150 1.67 13.28 -9.92
CA GLY A 150 1.76 12.50 -11.14
C GLY A 150 2.74 11.32 -10.98
N LYS A 151 2.71 10.36 -11.91
CA LYS A 151 3.56 9.15 -11.83
C LYS A 151 5.05 9.43 -12.06
N ASN A 152 5.37 10.61 -12.60
CA ASN A 152 6.71 11.20 -12.72
C ASN A 152 7.11 12.01 -11.49
N GLY A 153 6.21 12.20 -10.53
CA GLY A 153 6.51 12.77 -9.22
C GLY A 153 6.29 14.28 -9.11
N GLU A 154 5.79 14.96 -10.13
CA GLU A 154 5.30 16.34 -10.04
C GLU A 154 4.10 16.45 -9.11
N ILE A 155 3.99 17.57 -8.40
CA ILE A 155 2.82 17.88 -7.58
C ILE A 155 1.72 18.40 -8.51
N ILE A 156 0.58 17.71 -8.52
CA ILE A 156 -0.61 18.14 -9.26
C ILE A 156 -1.48 19.03 -8.36
N SER A 157 -1.69 18.59 -7.12
CA SER A 157 -2.58 19.27 -6.17
C SER A 157 -2.32 18.84 -4.73
N GLN A 158 -2.80 19.66 -3.79
CA GLN A 158 -2.70 19.43 -2.35
C GLN A 158 -4.03 19.76 -1.69
N TYR A 159 -4.52 18.86 -0.85
CA TYR A 159 -5.84 18.94 -0.22
C TYR A 159 -5.68 18.94 1.28
N TYR A 160 -6.19 19.98 1.95
CA TYR A 160 -5.98 20.21 3.37
C TYR A 160 -7.24 19.92 4.17
N ASN A 161 -7.09 19.18 5.26
CA ASN A 161 -8.12 18.99 6.26
C ASN A 161 -7.46 18.64 7.59
N ASP A 162 -7.77 19.39 8.66
CA ASP A 162 -7.15 19.19 9.97
C ASP A 162 -7.38 17.79 10.56
N LYS A 163 -8.48 17.11 10.20
CA LYS A 163 -8.73 15.71 10.62
C LYS A 163 -7.69 14.73 10.09
N LEU A 164 -7.02 15.05 8.97
CA LEU A 164 -5.96 14.19 8.45
C LEU A 164 -4.75 14.10 9.39
N LYS A 165 -4.59 15.02 10.34
CA LYS A 165 -3.54 14.95 11.35
C LYS A 165 -3.62 13.71 12.23
N SER A 166 -4.82 13.14 12.40
CA SER A 166 -5.07 11.92 13.17
C SER A 166 -5.37 10.69 12.31
N ALA A 167 -5.22 10.79 10.98
CA ALA A 167 -5.53 9.69 10.08
C ALA A 167 -4.55 8.50 10.24
N LEU A 168 -5.08 7.28 10.36
CA LEU A 168 -4.31 6.05 10.56
C LEU A 168 -4.06 5.30 9.25
N GLU A 169 -5.09 5.22 8.41
CA GLU A 169 -5.04 4.67 7.06
C GLU A 169 -5.84 5.56 6.11
N PHE A 170 -5.59 5.42 4.81
CA PHE A 170 -6.38 6.09 3.78
C PHE A 170 -6.45 5.28 2.50
N ALA A 171 -7.49 5.53 1.71
CA ALA A 171 -7.67 5.01 0.36
C ALA A 171 -8.28 6.09 -0.54
N VAL A 172 -8.02 6.01 -1.84
CA VAL A 172 -8.50 7.01 -2.80
C VAL A 172 -9.40 6.37 -3.85
N ASP A 173 -10.56 6.99 -4.06
CA ASP A 173 -11.41 6.79 -5.21
C ASP A 173 -11.19 7.95 -6.18
N GLU A 174 -10.20 7.79 -7.06
CA GLU A 174 -9.79 8.85 -7.99
C GLU A 174 -10.90 9.17 -9.00
N LYS A 175 -11.68 8.17 -9.43
CA LYS A 175 -12.78 8.37 -10.37
C LYS A 175 -13.85 9.31 -9.80
N ASN A 176 -14.11 9.21 -8.50
CA ASN A 176 -15.08 10.05 -7.81
C ASN A 176 -14.44 11.24 -7.08
N ASN A 177 -13.13 11.48 -7.26
CA ASN A 177 -12.36 12.52 -6.57
C ASN A 177 -12.58 12.52 -5.04
N LYS A 178 -12.45 11.36 -4.39
CA LYS A 178 -12.57 11.25 -2.93
C LYS A 178 -11.40 10.51 -2.31
N ALA A 179 -10.96 10.98 -1.15
CA ALA A 179 -10.13 10.21 -0.23
C ALA A 179 -10.95 9.82 0.99
N TYR A 180 -10.88 8.54 1.36
CA TYR A 180 -11.42 8.00 2.59
C TYR A 180 -10.28 7.76 3.56
N PHE A 181 -10.47 8.05 4.84
CA PHE A 181 -9.45 7.82 5.86
C PHE A 181 -10.08 7.41 7.18
N THR A 182 -9.33 6.64 7.96
CA THR A 182 -9.75 6.23 9.30
C THR A 182 -9.01 7.05 10.35
N THR A 183 -9.66 7.32 11.46
CA THR A 183 -9.04 7.75 12.72
C THR A 183 -9.15 6.62 13.75
N SER A 184 -8.84 6.88 15.01
CA SER A 184 -9.05 5.91 16.09
C SER A 184 -10.53 5.58 16.35
N SER A 185 -11.48 6.40 15.87
CA SER A 185 -12.90 6.29 16.21
C SER A 185 -13.87 6.38 15.03
N GLU A 186 -13.45 6.86 13.87
CA GLU A 186 -14.35 7.06 12.71
C GLU A 186 -13.68 6.74 11.37
N LEU A 187 -14.52 6.45 10.38
CA LEU A 187 -14.20 6.52 8.95
C LEU A 187 -14.78 7.83 8.43
N ASP A 188 -13.95 8.64 7.78
CA ASP A 188 -14.35 9.93 7.22
C ASP A 188 -13.82 10.08 5.79
N ALA A 189 -14.23 11.13 5.09
CA ALA A 189 -13.84 11.40 3.72
C ALA A 189 -13.61 12.89 3.43
N ILE A 190 -12.80 13.16 2.42
CA ILE A 190 -12.63 14.49 1.81
C ILE A 190 -12.76 14.41 0.29
N GLU A 191 -13.15 15.53 -0.31
CA GLU A 191 -13.06 15.71 -1.77
C GLU A 191 -11.60 16.01 -2.17
N LEU A 192 -11.23 15.51 -3.35
CA LEU A 192 -9.97 15.72 -4.06
C LEU A 192 -10.22 16.50 -5.36
#